data_AF-A0A8D8G915-F1
#
_entry.id   AF-A0A8D8G915-F1
#
_cell.length_a   1.000
_cell.length_b   1.000
_cell.length_c   1.000
_cell.angle_alpha   90.00
_cell.angle_beta   90.00
_cell.angle_gamma   90.00
#
_symmetry.space_group_name_H-M   'P 1'
#
loop_
_entity.id
_entity.type
_entity.pdbx_description
1 polymer ?
#
loop_
_entity_poly.entity_id
_entity_poly.type
_entity_poly.pdbx_seq_one_letter_code
_entity_poly.pdbx_strand_id
1 'polypeptide(L)'
;MSEGEQAPEALNGVNGGENGANGIPPEMLPSEKVLKEEEAERLAEEERKKNREQPIIFKEVDPKLELECLVNLVDGKLSEEEQVAVDELHQYLLLGEGAWALGDGFLVFVGRMFRDQSLSTEVRVHLLRALANAALKDDIILLLHQDRREHVLMNFAQDIDKHPPEEQQAMALFVSVDLY
;
A
#
# COMPACT_ATOMS: atom_id res chain seq x y z
N MET A 1 91.91 7.51 -12.97
CA MET A 1 92.73 7.49 -11.74
C MET A 1 91.77 7.66 -10.59
N SER A 2 91.52 6.75 -9.66
CA SER A 2 92.03 5.42 -9.28
C SER A 2 90.83 4.75 -8.60
N GLU A 3 90.43 3.53 -8.94
CA GLU A 3 90.93 2.27 -8.34
C GLU A 3 90.98 2.28 -6.81
N GLY A 4 90.23 1.36 -6.20
CA GLY A 4 90.14 1.16 -4.76
C GLY A 4 89.24 -0.02 -4.41
N GLU A 5 89.67 -1.20 -4.83
CA GLU A 5 89.15 -2.54 -4.60
C GLU A 5 89.10 -2.94 -3.10
N GLN A 6 88.06 -3.66 -2.66
CA GLN A 6 88.15 -4.85 -1.78
C GLN A 6 86.76 -5.41 -1.37
N ALA A 7 86.52 -6.65 -1.80
CA ALA A 7 85.75 -7.68 -1.08
C ALA A 7 86.77 -8.69 -0.49
N PRO A 8 86.45 -9.68 0.40
CA PRO A 8 85.14 -10.28 0.64
C PRO A 8 84.80 -10.75 2.10
N GLU A 9 83.60 -11.32 2.22
CA GLU A 9 83.14 -12.36 3.16
C GLU A 9 82.98 -12.09 4.68
N ALA A 10 81.72 -12.08 5.12
CA ALA A 10 81.27 -12.95 6.21
C ALA A 10 79.77 -13.28 6.05
N LEU A 11 79.50 -14.57 5.85
CA LEU A 11 78.18 -15.20 5.89
C LEU A 11 77.46 -14.92 7.22
N ASN A 12 76.20 -14.49 7.18
CA ASN A 12 75.22 -15.05 8.11
C ASN A 12 73.76 -14.75 7.71
N GLY A 13 72.90 -15.75 7.89
CA GLY A 13 71.51 -15.53 8.28
C GLY A 13 70.47 -15.38 7.16
N VAL A 14 69.99 -16.52 6.68
CA VAL A 14 68.68 -16.68 6.04
C VAL A 14 67.56 -16.29 7.01
N ASN A 15 66.72 -15.32 6.65
CA ASN A 15 65.30 -15.16 7.00
C ASN A 15 64.86 -13.81 6.42
N GLY A 16 63.83 -13.64 5.60
CA GLY A 16 62.73 -14.48 5.19
C GLY A 16 61.67 -13.52 4.66
N GLY A 17 61.34 -13.63 3.37
CA GLY A 17 60.12 -13.12 2.72
C GLY A 17 59.71 -11.66 2.96
N GLU A 18 60.21 -10.75 2.13
CA GLU A 18 59.54 -9.47 1.89
C GLU A 18 58.33 -9.66 0.96
N ASN A 19 57.17 -9.21 1.45
CA ASN A 19 56.17 -8.42 0.74
C ASN A 19 55.65 -8.94 -0.62
N GLY A 20 54.55 -9.70 -0.52
CA GLY A 20 53.64 -9.98 -1.63
C GLY A 20 52.19 -10.00 -1.17
N ALA A 21 51.74 -8.97 -0.44
CA ALA A 21 50.33 -8.77 -0.11
C ALA A 21 49.56 -8.29 -1.36
N ASN A 22 49.35 -9.19 -2.32
CA ASN A 22 48.30 -9.03 -3.32
C ASN A 22 46.99 -9.56 -2.73
N GLY A 23 46.21 -8.66 -2.13
CA GLY A 23 44.85 -8.92 -1.70
C GLY A 23 43.99 -9.28 -2.90
N ILE A 24 43.66 -10.57 -3.02
CA ILE A 24 42.53 -11.02 -3.84
C ILE A 24 41.28 -10.65 -3.02
N PRO A 25 40.40 -9.75 -3.49
CA PRO A 25 39.15 -9.50 -2.79
C PRO A 25 38.37 -10.82 -2.74
N PRO A 26 37.77 -11.19 -1.61
CA PRO A 26 36.96 -12.40 -1.55
C PRO A 26 35.83 -12.24 -2.57
N GLU A 27 35.87 -13.03 -3.64
CA GLU A 27 34.74 -13.18 -4.55
C GLU A 27 33.57 -13.69 -3.71
N MET A 28 32.61 -12.82 -3.41
CA MET A 28 31.36 -13.21 -2.75
C MET A 28 30.74 -14.36 -3.54
N LEU A 29 30.29 -15.37 -2.81
CA LEU A 29 29.62 -16.51 -3.42
C LEU A 29 28.36 -16.02 -4.14
N PRO A 30 27.95 -16.64 -5.26
CA PRO A 30 26.76 -16.24 -6.00
C PRO A 30 25.50 -16.12 -5.12
N SER A 31 25.37 -16.98 -4.11
CA SER A 31 24.30 -16.93 -3.11
C SER A 31 24.36 -15.70 -2.20
N GLU A 32 25.55 -15.23 -1.82
CA GLU A 32 25.71 -14.03 -0.98
C GLU A 32 25.44 -12.75 -1.77
N LYS A 33 25.73 -12.75 -3.08
CA LYS A 33 25.39 -11.64 -3.99
C LYS A 33 23.88 -11.49 -4.14
N VAL A 34 23.17 -12.60 -4.37
CA VAL A 34 21.70 -12.62 -4.47
C VAL A 34 21.04 -12.14 -3.17
N LEU A 35 21.48 -12.62 -2.01
CA LEU A 35 20.97 -12.19 -0.70
C LEU A 35 21.13 -10.67 -0.46
N LYS A 36 22.28 -10.10 -0.86
CA LYS A 36 22.51 -8.65 -0.75
C LYS A 36 21.68 -7.84 -1.72
N GLU A 37 21.45 -8.34 -2.93
CA GLU A 37 20.58 -7.71 -3.91
C GLU A 37 19.12 -7.70 -3.44
N GLU A 38 18.62 -8.83 -2.91
CA GLU A 38 17.28 -8.91 -2.31
C GLU A 38 17.12 -7.99 -1.10
N GLU A 39 18.13 -7.89 -0.25
CA GLU A 39 18.10 -6.99 0.92
C GLU A 39 18.15 -5.51 0.49
N ALA A 40 18.96 -5.18 -0.52
CA ALA A 40 19.01 -3.84 -1.10
C ALA A 40 17.69 -3.46 -1.79
N GLU A 41 17.06 -4.41 -2.50
CA GLU A 41 15.74 -4.21 -3.12
C GLU A 41 14.65 -3.98 -2.07
N ARG A 42 14.66 -4.77 -0.98
CA ARG A 42 13.73 -4.57 0.15
C ARG A 42 13.92 -3.19 0.81
N LEU A 43 15.16 -2.79 1.08
CA LEU A 43 15.45 -1.47 1.64
C LEU A 43 15.05 -0.34 0.68
N ALA A 44 15.28 -0.49 -0.62
CA ALA A 44 14.85 0.48 -1.62
C ALA A 44 13.32 0.58 -1.70
N GLU A 45 12.61 -0.54 -1.58
CA GLU A 45 11.14 -0.58 -1.53
C GLU A 45 10.61 0.09 -0.25
N GLU A 46 11.24 -0.16 0.91
CA GLU A 46 10.91 0.49 2.18
C GLU A 46 11.20 1.99 2.15
N GLU A 47 12.32 2.42 1.59
CA GLU A 47 12.66 3.84 1.39
C GLU A 47 11.67 4.49 0.41
N ARG A 48 11.28 3.82 -0.68
CA ARG A 48 10.26 4.29 -1.62
C ARG A 48 8.89 4.43 -0.95
N LYS A 49 8.54 3.55 -0.01
CA LYS A 49 7.32 3.65 0.81
C LYS A 49 7.39 4.81 1.81
N LYS A 50 8.55 5.02 2.46
CA LYS A 50 8.75 6.14 3.41
C LYS A 50 8.77 7.52 2.74
N ASN A 51 9.24 7.58 1.50
CA ASN A 51 9.30 8.81 0.72
C ASN A 51 7.99 9.14 -0.02
N ARG A 52 6.93 8.36 0.20
CA ARG A 52 5.58 8.77 -0.22
C ARG A 52 5.20 10.00 0.60
N GLU A 53 4.78 11.06 -0.08
CA GLU A 53 4.20 12.21 0.61
C GLU A 53 3.03 11.70 1.46
N GLN A 54 2.93 12.20 2.70
CA GLN A 54 1.88 11.73 3.61
C GLN A 54 0.51 12.03 2.99
N PRO A 55 -0.42 11.05 2.92
CA PRO A 55 -1.77 11.30 2.43
C PRO A 55 -2.41 12.47 3.16
N ILE A 56 -3.20 13.26 2.46
CA ILE A 56 -4.00 14.31 3.08
C ILE A 56 -5.12 13.63 3.88
N ILE A 57 -4.88 13.42 5.18
CA ILE A 57 -5.85 12.80 6.08
C ILE A 57 -6.85 13.88 6.51
N PHE A 58 -8.10 13.75 6.06
CA PHE A 58 -9.21 14.48 6.65
C PHE A 58 -9.56 13.83 8.00
N LYS A 59 -9.04 14.40 9.09
CA LYS A 59 -9.20 13.91 10.48
C LYS A 59 -10.65 13.86 10.99
N GLU A 60 -11.63 14.22 10.17
CA GLU A 60 -13.01 14.44 10.58
C GLU A 60 -13.91 13.22 10.34
N VAL A 61 -13.43 12.16 9.69
CA VAL A 61 -14.26 11.00 9.33
C VAL A 61 -13.83 9.78 10.13
N ASP A 62 -14.61 9.43 11.16
CA ASP A 62 -14.38 8.25 11.98
C ASP A 62 -14.98 6.99 11.33
N PRO A 63 -14.19 5.95 11.01
CA PRO A 63 -14.67 4.80 10.26
C PRO A 63 -15.74 4.00 11.01
N LYS A 64 -15.69 4.00 12.35
CA LYS A 64 -16.66 3.27 13.17
C LYS A 64 -18.01 3.99 13.16
N LEU A 65 -18.02 5.30 13.36
CA LEU A 65 -19.23 6.11 13.33
C LEU A 65 -19.91 6.05 11.95
N GLU A 66 -19.14 6.16 10.87
CA GLU A 66 -19.68 6.09 9.52
C GLU A 66 -20.31 4.72 9.22
N LEU A 67 -19.69 3.63 9.69
CA LEU A 67 -20.24 2.28 9.55
C LEU A 67 -21.51 2.09 10.41
N GLU A 68 -21.50 2.56 11.67
CA GLU A 68 -22.68 2.49 12.55
C GLU A 68 -23.87 3.26 11.95
N CYS A 69 -23.63 4.48 11.42
CA CYS A 69 -24.64 5.26 10.72
C CYS A 69 -25.15 4.54 9.47
N LEU A 70 -24.27 3.96 8.66
CA LEU A 70 -24.65 3.18 7.48
C LEU A 70 -25.58 2.03 7.87
N VAL A 71 -25.16 1.18 8.83
CA VAL A 71 -25.93 0.03 9.32
C VAL A 71 -27.32 0.45 9.78
N ASN A 72 -27.42 1.52 10.58
CA ASN A 72 -28.71 2.00 11.08
C ASN A 72 -29.65 2.47 9.96
N LEU A 73 -29.11 3.08 8.89
CA LEU A 73 -29.92 3.58 7.78
C LEU A 73 -30.42 2.46 6.85
N VAL A 74 -29.65 1.38 6.75
CA VAL A 74 -29.97 0.22 5.88
C VAL A 74 -30.63 -0.94 6.64
N ASP A 75 -30.78 -0.83 7.95
CA ASP A 75 -31.42 -1.85 8.78
C ASP A 75 -32.81 -2.23 8.24
N GLY A 76 -33.07 -3.53 8.14
CA GLY A 76 -34.29 -4.10 7.57
C GLY A 76 -34.49 -3.89 6.05
N LYS A 77 -33.54 -3.30 5.31
CA LYS A 77 -33.62 -3.05 3.85
C LYS A 77 -32.64 -3.88 3.02
N LEU A 78 -31.87 -4.73 3.68
CA LEU A 78 -30.81 -5.53 3.07
C LEU A 78 -31.20 -6.99 2.88
N SER A 79 -30.81 -7.59 1.76
CA SER A 79 -30.83 -9.04 1.57
C SER A 79 -29.76 -9.73 2.44
N GLU A 80 -29.77 -11.06 2.48
CA GLU A 80 -28.75 -11.83 3.21
C GLU A 80 -27.35 -11.58 2.64
N GLU A 81 -27.21 -11.51 1.32
CA GLU A 81 -25.95 -11.22 0.64
C GLU A 81 -25.44 -9.79 0.92
N GLU A 82 -26.36 -8.82 0.99
CA GLU A 82 -26.00 -7.44 1.33
C GLU A 82 -25.61 -7.28 2.80
N GLN A 83 -26.22 -8.06 3.71
CA GLN A 83 -25.81 -8.11 5.11
C GLN A 83 -24.39 -8.66 5.25
N VAL A 84 -24.04 -9.68 4.45
CA VAL A 84 -22.67 -10.19 4.38
C VAL A 84 -21.72 -9.09 3.92
N ALA A 85 -22.04 -8.34 2.86
CA ALA A 85 -21.21 -7.24 2.38
C ALA A 85 -20.98 -6.12 3.43
N VAL A 86 -21.97 -5.87 4.30
CA VAL A 86 -21.81 -4.95 5.43
C VAL A 86 -20.87 -5.53 6.50
N ASP A 87 -20.93 -6.83 6.78
CA ASP A 87 -20.00 -7.48 7.71
C ASP A 87 -18.57 -7.55 7.13
N GLU A 88 -18.41 -7.80 5.83
CA GLU A 88 -17.13 -7.72 5.13
C GLU A 88 -16.51 -6.32 5.27
N LEU A 89 -17.34 -5.27 5.10
CA LEU A 89 -16.91 -3.89 5.30
C LEU A 89 -16.47 -3.63 6.75
N HIS A 90 -17.18 -4.20 7.72
CA HIS A 90 -16.84 -4.12 9.14
C HIS A 90 -15.50 -4.80 9.45
N GLN A 91 -15.33 -6.04 8.98
CA GLN A 91 -14.10 -6.82 9.13
C GLN A 91 -12.90 -6.07 8.54
N TYR A 92 -13.10 -5.54 7.33
CA TYR A 92 -12.10 -4.70 6.70
C TYR A 92 -11.84 -3.48 7.59
N LEU A 93 -12.78 -2.55 7.71
CA LEU A 93 -12.52 -1.24 8.33
C LEU A 93 -12.06 -1.29 9.80
N LEU A 94 -12.67 -2.14 10.63
CA LEU A 94 -12.51 -2.06 12.08
C LEU A 94 -11.73 -3.23 12.70
N LEU A 95 -11.74 -4.41 12.08
CA LEU A 95 -11.07 -5.60 12.64
C LEU A 95 -9.64 -5.78 12.11
N GLY A 96 -9.22 -4.94 11.16
CA GLY A 96 -7.87 -4.97 10.61
C GLY A 96 -7.65 -6.11 9.61
N GLU A 97 -8.72 -6.71 9.11
CA GLU A 97 -8.63 -7.65 8.00
C GLU A 97 -8.21 -6.91 6.73
N GLY A 98 -7.59 -7.65 5.81
CA GLY A 98 -7.16 -7.11 4.52
C GLY A 98 -8.28 -7.09 3.48
N ALA A 99 -8.00 -6.54 2.30
CA ALA A 99 -8.96 -6.42 1.20
C ALA A 99 -9.50 -7.77 0.70
N TRP A 100 -8.85 -8.89 1.06
CA TRP A 100 -9.36 -10.25 0.84
C TRP A 100 -10.64 -10.57 1.62
N ALA A 101 -10.96 -9.79 2.66
CA ALA A 101 -12.23 -9.89 3.36
C ALA A 101 -13.41 -9.37 2.51
N LEU A 102 -13.15 -8.53 1.51
CA LEU A 102 -14.17 -8.03 0.59
C LEU A 102 -14.40 -9.07 -0.52
N GLY A 103 -15.58 -9.70 -0.51
CA GLY A 103 -15.93 -10.74 -1.46
C GLY A 103 -16.34 -10.19 -2.82
N ASP A 104 -16.53 -11.09 -3.80
CA ASP A 104 -16.97 -10.74 -5.16
C ASP A 104 -18.33 -10.00 -5.18
N GLY A 105 -19.16 -10.21 -4.16
CA GLY A 105 -20.46 -9.53 -4.01
C GLY A 105 -20.38 -8.09 -3.50
N PHE A 106 -19.22 -7.66 -2.98
CA PHE A 106 -19.09 -6.37 -2.31
C PHE A 106 -19.39 -5.19 -3.25
N LEU A 107 -18.83 -5.18 -4.46
CA LEU A 107 -19.11 -4.12 -5.44
C LEU A 107 -20.55 -4.15 -5.95
N VAL A 108 -21.21 -5.32 -5.95
CA VAL A 108 -22.64 -5.43 -6.28
C VAL A 108 -23.47 -4.71 -5.22
N PHE A 109 -23.16 -4.94 -3.95
CA PHE A 109 -23.77 -4.22 -2.82
C PHE A 109 -23.57 -2.70 -2.95
N VAL A 110 -22.32 -2.24 -3.15
CA VAL A 110 -22.02 -0.80 -3.33
C VAL A 110 -22.82 -0.22 -4.50
N GLY A 111 -22.88 -0.93 -5.61
CA GLY A 111 -23.63 -0.50 -6.79
C GLY A 111 -25.14 -0.44 -6.57
N ARG A 112 -25.70 -1.29 -5.70
CA ARG A 112 -27.11 -1.19 -5.29
C ARG A 112 -27.31 0.05 -4.42
N MET A 113 -26.47 0.27 -3.41
CA MET A 113 -26.56 1.42 -2.50
C MET A 113 -26.54 2.76 -3.25
N PHE A 114 -25.74 2.85 -4.31
CA PHE A 114 -25.63 4.05 -5.14
C PHE A 114 -26.82 4.29 -6.07
N ARG A 115 -27.42 3.23 -6.63
CA ARG A 115 -28.45 3.35 -7.66
C ARG A 115 -29.87 3.34 -7.11
N ASP A 116 -30.09 2.71 -5.97
CA ASP A 116 -31.41 2.56 -5.37
C ASP A 116 -31.94 3.90 -4.82
N GLN A 117 -32.87 4.51 -5.57
CA GLN A 117 -33.50 5.78 -5.23
C GLN A 117 -34.44 5.69 -4.03
N SER A 118 -34.79 4.48 -3.56
CA SER A 118 -35.53 4.31 -2.31
C SER A 118 -34.66 4.53 -1.06
N LEU A 119 -33.33 4.51 -1.23
CA LEU A 119 -32.37 4.80 -0.17
C LEU A 119 -32.09 6.30 -0.09
N SER A 120 -31.95 6.80 1.14
CA SER A 120 -31.64 8.21 1.38
C SER A 120 -30.22 8.56 0.93
N THR A 121 -29.99 9.84 0.67
CA THR A 121 -28.66 10.38 0.35
C THR A 121 -27.64 10.10 1.44
N GLU A 122 -28.07 10.08 2.70
CA GLU A 122 -27.22 9.74 3.84
C GLU A 122 -26.58 8.35 3.71
N VAL A 123 -27.30 7.35 3.16
CA VAL A 123 -26.72 6.00 2.93
C VAL A 123 -25.51 6.08 2.01
N ARG A 124 -25.63 6.82 0.90
CA ARG A 124 -24.56 6.99 -0.09
C ARG A 124 -23.39 7.77 0.50
N VAL A 125 -23.67 8.83 1.26
CA VAL A 125 -22.66 9.63 1.95
C VAL A 125 -21.86 8.80 2.95
N HIS A 126 -22.53 8.06 3.83
CA HIS A 126 -21.85 7.23 4.83
C HIS A 126 -21.05 6.08 4.19
N LEU A 127 -21.57 5.47 3.13
CA LEU A 127 -20.82 4.47 2.37
C LEU A 127 -19.58 5.06 1.70
N LEU A 128 -19.68 6.22 1.05
CA LEU A 128 -18.53 6.89 0.41
C LEU A 128 -17.46 7.29 1.43
N ARG A 129 -17.86 7.75 2.61
CA ARG A 129 -16.94 8.09 3.71
C ARG A 129 -16.29 6.87 4.35
N ALA A 130 -17.02 5.76 4.46
CA ALA A 130 -16.46 4.46 4.84
C ALA A 130 -15.43 3.99 3.80
N LEU A 131 -15.74 4.11 2.50
CA LEU A 131 -14.80 3.83 1.41
C LEU A 131 -13.59 4.78 1.40
N ALA A 132 -13.76 6.05 1.79
CA ALA A 132 -12.64 6.98 1.95
C ALA A 132 -11.69 6.56 3.07
N ASN A 133 -12.22 6.03 4.18
CA ASN A 133 -11.38 5.43 5.22
C ASN A 133 -10.68 4.17 4.73
N ALA A 134 -11.38 3.33 3.96
CA ALA A 134 -10.79 2.16 3.33
C ALA A 134 -9.63 2.54 2.38
N ALA A 135 -9.75 3.66 1.66
CA ALA A 135 -8.71 4.17 0.76
C ALA A 135 -7.39 4.55 1.46
N LEU A 136 -7.38 4.71 2.78
CA LEU A 136 -6.16 4.95 3.56
C LEU A 136 -5.33 3.67 3.78
N LYS A 137 -5.83 2.50 3.36
CA LYS A 137 -5.15 1.22 3.53
C LYS A 137 -4.34 0.84 2.30
N ASP A 138 -3.18 0.24 2.54
CA ASP A 138 -2.23 -0.16 1.48
C ASP A 138 -2.82 -1.14 0.45
N ASP A 139 -3.82 -1.93 0.82
CA ASP A 139 -4.40 -2.98 -0.01
C ASP A 139 -5.72 -2.60 -0.70
N ILE A 140 -6.18 -1.35 -0.55
CA ILE A 140 -7.39 -0.85 -1.24
C ILE A 140 -7.29 -1.00 -2.76
N ILE A 141 -6.07 -0.97 -3.30
CA ILE A 141 -5.79 -1.15 -4.72
C ILE A 141 -6.40 -2.43 -5.29
N LEU A 142 -6.58 -3.47 -4.46
CA LEU A 142 -7.21 -4.72 -4.87
C LEU A 142 -8.72 -4.53 -5.15
N LEU A 143 -9.42 -3.76 -4.31
CA LEU A 143 -10.81 -3.38 -4.55
C LEU A 143 -10.94 -2.51 -5.81
N LEU A 144 -10.06 -1.52 -5.97
CA LEU A 144 -10.07 -0.64 -7.14
C LEU A 144 -9.75 -1.40 -8.43
N HIS A 145 -8.94 -2.45 -8.36
CA HIS A 145 -8.70 -3.34 -9.49
C HIS A 145 -9.97 -4.11 -9.89
N GLN A 146 -10.78 -4.55 -8.94
CA GLN A 146 -12.08 -5.16 -9.23
C GLN A 146 -13.03 -4.11 -9.85
N ASP A 147 -13.04 -2.89 -9.33
CA ASP A 147 -13.87 -1.80 -9.87
C ASP A 147 -13.52 -1.44 -11.31
N ARG A 148 -12.26 -1.60 -11.73
CA ARG A 148 -11.86 -1.43 -13.14
C ARG A 148 -12.68 -2.30 -14.09
N ARG A 149 -13.16 -3.46 -13.65
CA ARG A 149 -14.00 -4.37 -14.44
C ARG A 149 -15.49 -4.07 -14.28
N GLU A 150 -15.93 -3.81 -13.05
CA GLU A 150 -17.36 -3.66 -12.72
C GLU A 150 -17.88 -2.22 -12.89
N HIS A 151 -16.97 -1.24 -12.94
CA HIS A 151 -17.22 0.18 -13.13
C HIS A 151 -18.24 0.78 -12.15
N VAL A 152 -18.31 0.30 -10.91
CA VAL A 152 -19.31 0.75 -9.95
C VAL A 152 -18.97 2.14 -9.42
N LEU A 153 -17.79 2.28 -8.83
CA LEU A 153 -17.29 3.55 -8.28
C LEU A 153 -17.03 4.54 -9.41
N MET A 154 -16.39 4.07 -10.50
CA MET A 154 -16.09 4.91 -11.65
C MET A 154 -17.35 5.52 -12.29
N ASN A 155 -18.41 4.74 -12.47
CA ASN A 155 -19.65 5.27 -13.03
C ASN A 155 -20.29 6.31 -12.09
N PHE A 156 -20.31 6.06 -10.78
CA PHE A 156 -20.85 7.02 -9.82
C PHE A 156 -20.03 8.33 -9.77
N ALA A 157 -18.71 8.27 -10.00
CA ALA A 157 -17.88 9.45 -10.08
C ALA A 157 -18.04 10.22 -11.41
N GLN A 158 -18.43 9.55 -12.49
CA GLN A 158 -18.48 10.13 -13.83
C GLN A 158 -19.53 11.25 -13.97
N ASP A 159 -20.67 11.13 -13.30
CA ASP A 159 -21.77 12.11 -13.32
C ASP A 159 -21.99 12.79 -11.97
N ILE A 160 -20.90 12.97 -11.23
CA ILE A 160 -20.87 13.58 -9.89
C ILE A 160 -21.51 14.97 -9.84
N ASP A 161 -21.45 15.74 -10.94
CA ASP A 161 -22.05 17.07 -11.06
C ASP A 161 -23.58 17.06 -10.94
N LYS A 162 -24.21 15.90 -11.13
CA LYS A 162 -25.66 15.71 -11.00
C LYS A 162 -26.08 15.21 -9.62
N HIS A 163 -25.14 14.80 -8.78
CA HIS A 163 -25.45 14.26 -7.45
C HIS A 163 -25.72 15.39 -6.45
N PRO A 164 -26.43 15.14 -5.35
CA PRO A 164 -26.59 16.09 -4.25
C PRO A 164 -25.23 16.59 -3.72
N PRO A 165 -25.12 17.85 -3.25
CA PRO A 165 -23.84 18.42 -2.78
C PRO A 165 -23.12 17.57 -1.72
N GLU A 166 -23.87 16.88 -0.86
CA GLU A 166 -23.34 16.02 0.19
C GLU A 166 -22.63 14.79 -0.40
N GLU A 167 -23.22 14.19 -1.45
CA GLU A 167 -22.62 13.06 -2.17
C GLU A 167 -21.41 13.52 -2.98
N GLN A 168 -21.45 14.72 -3.57
CA GLN A 168 -20.30 15.33 -4.23
C GLN A 168 -19.12 15.48 -3.29
N GLN A 169 -19.35 15.99 -2.08
CA GLN A 169 -18.32 16.14 -1.06
C GLN A 169 -17.76 14.79 -0.60
N ALA A 170 -18.62 13.80 -0.37
CA ALA A 170 -18.20 12.47 0.06
C ALA A 170 -17.39 11.73 -1.03
N MET A 171 -17.80 11.85 -2.29
CA MET A 171 -17.03 11.32 -3.42
C MET A 171 -15.70 12.05 -3.61
N ALA A 172 -15.71 13.39 -3.53
CA ALA A 172 -14.49 14.18 -3.59
C ALA A 172 -13.49 13.76 -2.52
N LEU A 173 -13.98 13.49 -1.31
CA LEU A 173 -13.17 12.94 -0.23
C LEU A 173 -12.56 11.59 -0.64
N PHE A 174 -13.38 10.62 -1.07
CA PHE A 174 -12.91 9.30 -1.49
C PHE A 174 -11.82 9.36 -2.57
N VAL A 175 -12.03 10.13 -3.64
CA VAL A 175 -11.03 10.21 -4.73
C VAL A 175 -9.80 11.03 -4.34
N SER A 176 -9.91 11.98 -3.41
CA SER A 176 -8.76 12.79 -2.98
C SER A 176 -7.76 12.01 -2.14
N VAL A 177 -8.20 10.91 -1.50
CA VAL A 177 -7.32 10.03 -0.71
C VAL A 177 -6.34 9.28 -1.60
N ASP A 178 -6.72 8.99 -2.85
CA ASP A 178 -5.99 8.11 -3.77
C ASP A 178 -5.19 8.87 -4.84
N LEU A 179 -5.29 10.20 -4.89
CA LEU A 179 -4.65 11.06 -5.90
C LEU A 179 -3.26 11.59 -5.52
N TYR A 180 -2.61 11.05 -4.49
CA TYR A 180 -1.26 11.48 -4.05
C TYR A 180 -0.31 10.32 -3.82
#